data_AF-A0A960H601-F1
#
_entry.id   AF-A0A960H601-F1
#
_cell.length_a   1.000
_cell.length_b   1.000
_cell.length_c   1.000
_cell.angle_alpha   90.00
_cell.angle_beta   90.00
_cell.angle_gamma   90.00
#
_symmetry.space_group_name_H-M   'P 1'
#
loop_
_entity.id
_entity.type
_entity.pdbx_description
1 polymer ?
#
loop_
_entity_poly.entity_id
_entity_poly.type
_entity_poly.pdbx_seq_one_letter_code
_entity_poly.pdbx_strand_id
1 'polypeptide(L)'
;GSLVVLDGQRATKVPGSFGAMGDQTAAALSRSGRDVASVVTLRPGAPDAASSLWIGPAGGQSVEGTDGRTLTRPSWALDDAVWVVVDGINVVRVIQEAASGQPARIPVDSAALTARFPGVISELQLSRDGTRAAMVIDG
;
A
#
# COMPACT_ATOMS: atom_id res chain seq x y z
N GLY A 1 -13.46 -2.57 -3.57
CA GLY A 1 -13.41 -3.56 -4.68
C GLY A 1 -12.65 -4.80 -4.23
N SER A 2 -12.31 -5.69 -5.16
CA SER A 2 -11.41 -6.83 -4.93
C SER A 2 -10.46 -6.98 -6.12
N LEU A 3 -9.30 -7.62 -5.95
CA LEU A 3 -8.36 -7.82 -7.06
C LEU A 3 -8.90 -8.86 -8.04
N VAL A 4 -8.79 -8.55 -9.33
CA VAL A 4 -9.26 -9.37 -10.45
C VAL A 4 -8.19 -9.45 -11.53
N VAL A 5 -8.15 -10.56 -12.27
CA VAL A 5 -7.50 -10.65 -13.57
C VAL A 5 -8.53 -10.30 -14.65
N LEU A 6 -8.12 -9.48 -15.61
CA LEU A 6 -8.89 -9.19 -16.81
C LEU A 6 -8.38 -10.05 -17.97
N ASP A 7 -9.29 -10.81 -18.58
CA ASP A 7 -9.06 -11.54 -19.83
C ASP A 7 -10.13 -11.11 -20.84
N GLY A 8 -9.73 -10.22 -21.75
CA GLY A 8 -10.65 -9.54 -22.67
C GLY A 8 -11.73 -8.77 -21.90
N GLN A 9 -12.98 -9.25 -22.00
CA GLN A 9 -14.15 -8.65 -21.32
C GLN A 9 -14.51 -9.35 -20.00
N ARG A 10 -13.75 -10.36 -19.57
CA ARG A 10 -14.03 -11.09 -18.32
C ARG A 10 -13.13 -10.58 -17.21
N ALA A 11 -13.75 -10.26 -16.07
CA ALA A 11 -13.07 -9.98 -14.82
C ALA A 11 -13.27 -11.15 -13.86
N THR A 12 -12.20 -11.86 -13.53
CA THR A 12 -12.23 -12.99 -12.61
C THR A 12 -11.41 -12.65 -11.38
N LYS A 13 -11.96 -12.84 -10.19
CA LYS A 13 -11.21 -12.65 -8.94
C LYS A 13 -9.92 -13.45 -8.96
N VAL A 14 -8.82 -12.82 -8.54
CA VAL A 14 -7.57 -13.57 -8.32
C VAL A 14 -7.80 -14.63 -7.24
N PRO A 15 -7.09 -15.77 -7.25
CA PRO A 15 -7.11 -16.67 -6.10
C PRO A 15 -6.55 -16.00 -4.83
N GLY A 16 -6.78 -16.62 -3.68
CA GLY A 16 -6.18 -16.21 -2.41
C GLY A 16 -6.77 -14.93 -1.80
N SER A 17 -6.00 -14.34 -0.88
CA SER A 17 -6.49 -13.25 -0.02
C SER A 17 -6.98 -12.05 -0.80
N PHE A 18 -6.24 -11.61 -1.83
CA PHE A 18 -6.59 -10.39 -2.58
C PHE A 18 -7.82 -10.53 -3.49
N GLY A 19 -8.27 -11.73 -3.85
CA GLY A 19 -9.56 -11.88 -4.52
C GLY A 19 -10.73 -12.04 -3.54
N ALA A 20 -10.45 -12.59 -2.36
CA ALA A 20 -11.43 -12.78 -1.30
C ALA A 20 -11.75 -11.47 -0.56
N MET A 21 -10.75 -10.63 -0.31
CA MET A 21 -10.89 -9.34 0.35
C MET A 21 -11.78 -8.39 -0.45
N GLY A 22 -12.81 -7.86 0.20
CA GLY A 22 -13.62 -6.74 -0.29
C GLY A 22 -12.97 -5.39 0.03
N ASP A 23 -13.66 -4.30 -0.30
CA ASP A 23 -13.32 -2.93 0.12
C ASP A 23 -11.88 -2.47 -0.14
N GLN A 24 -11.20 -3.10 -1.10
CA GLN A 24 -9.93 -2.62 -1.63
C GLN A 24 -10.14 -1.30 -2.36
N THR A 25 -9.38 -0.28 -1.98
CA THR A 25 -9.48 1.09 -2.52
C THR A 25 -8.25 1.50 -3.31
N ALA A 26 -7.10 0.90 -3.03
CA ALA A 26 -5.88 1.07 -3.81
C ALA A 26 -5.06 -0.22 -3.81
N ALA A 27 -4.32 -0.47 -4.89
CA ALA A 27 -3.39 -1.58 -4.96
C ALA A 27 -2.22 -1.26 -5.90
N ALA A 28 -1.10 -1.95 -5.68
CA ALA A 28 0.07 -1.95 -6.55
C ALA A 28 0.69 -3.36 -6.61
N LEU A 29 1.23 -3.71 -7.77
CA LEU A 29 1.98 -4.95 -7.97
C LEU A 29 3.47 -4.69 -7.79
N SER A 30 4.18 -5.66 -7.22
CA SER A 30 5.65 -5.67 -7.22
C SER A 30 6.16 -5.73 -8.65
N ARG A 31 7.44 -5.40 -8.85
CA ARG A 31 8.02 -5.34 -10.20
C ARG A 31 8.01 -6.68 -10.93
N SER A 32 8.11 -7.77 -10.19
CA SER A 32 8.02 -9.12 -10.73
C SER A 32 6.58 -9.50 -11.10
N GLY A 33 5.59 -8.71 -10.68
CA GLY A 33 4.17 -9.00 -10.80
C GLY A 33 3.69 -10.11 -9.85
N ARG A 34 4.54 -10.59 -8.94
CA ARG A 34 4.25 -11.75 -8.08
C ARG A 34 3.57 -11.36 -6.78
N ASP A 35 3.81 -10.16 -6.28
CA ASP A 35 3.30 -9.71 -4.99
C ASP A 35 2.39 -8.50 -5.17
N VAL A 36 1.43 -8.37 -4.27
CA VAL A 36 0.41 -7.33 -4.24
C VAL A 36 0.54 -6.61 -2.91
N ALA A 37 0.48 -5.29 -2.98
CA ALA A 37 0.23 -4.42 -1.85
C ALA A 37 -1.15 -3.80 -2.07
N SER A 38 -2.07 -3.98 -1.14
CA SER A 38 -3.45 -3.47 -1.24
C SER A 38 -3.84 -2.71 0.01
N VAL A 39 -4.45 -1.54 -0.18
CA VAL A 39 -5.16 -0.82 0.88
C VAL A 39 -6.61 -1.30 0.89
N VAL A 40 -7.07 -1.69 2.07
CA VAL A 40 -8.46 -2.08 2.36
C VAL A 40 -9.06 -1.07 3.31
N THR A 41 -10.23 -0.54 2.97
CA THR A 41 -11.00 0.30 3.90
C THR A 41 -11.81 -0.58 4.84
N LEU A 42 -11.58 -0.44 6.13
CA LEU A 42 -12.27 -1.14 7.20
C LEU A 42 -13.52 -0.37 7.60
N ARG A 43 -14.66 -1.07 7.68
CA ARG A 43 -15.99 -0.50 8.01
C ARG A 43 -16.32 0.77 7.19
N PRO A 44 -16.35 0.69 5.84
CA PRO A 44 -16.62 1.85 5.00
C PRO A 44 -17.94 2.55 5.39
N GLY A 45 -17.90 3.88 5.53
CA GLY A 45 -19.07 4.69 5.89
C GLY A 45 -19.38 4.79 7.40
N ALA A 46 -18.65 4.05 8.26
CA ALA A 46 -18.77 4.20 9.70
C ALA A 46 -17.93 5.38 10.23
N PRO A 47 -18.29 6.01 11.37
CA PRO A 47 -17.50 7.07 11.99
C PRO A 47 -16.07 6.65 12.38
N ASP A 48 -15.88 5.35 12.60
CA ASP A 48 -14.62 4.70 12.94
C ASP A 48 -14.05 3.87 11.78
N ALA A 49 -14.36 4.28 10.54
CA ALA A 49 -13.71 3.77 9.35
C ALA A 49 -12.19 3.99 9.43
N ALA A 50 -11.45 2.99 8.98
CA ALA A 50 -10.00 2.96 8.98
C ALA A 50 -9.49 2.35 7.67
N SER A 51 -8.17 2.34 7.48
CA SER A 51 -7.52 1.72 6.33
C SER A 51 -6.38 0.81 6.79
N SER A 52 -6.25 -0.36 6.18
CA SER A 52 -5.11 -1.26 6.41
C SER A 52 -4.42 -1.66 5.11
N LEU A 53 -3.09 -1.73 5.16
CA LEU A 53 -2.23 -2.20 4.08
C LEU A 53 -2.02 -3.70 4.24
N TRP A 54 -2.27 -4.46 3.18
CA TRP A 54 -2.05 -5.90 3.11
C TRP A 54 -1.03 -6.22 2.02
N ILE A 55 -0.07 -7.09 2.33
CA ILE A 55 1.04 -7.44 1.45
C ILE A 55 1.15 -8.95 1.32
N GLY A 56 1.42 -9.46 0.12
CA GLY A 56 1.75 -10.86 -0.10
C GLY A 56 1.61 -11.28 -1.56
N PRO A 57 1.79 -12.57 -1.87
CA PRO A 57 1.74 -13.08 -3.23
C PRO A 57 0.35 -12.98 -3.86
N ALA A 58 0.29 -12.65 -5.14
CA ALA A 58 -0.90 -12.73 -5.97
C ALA A 58 -1.34 -14.20 -6.08
N GLY A 59 -2.47 -14.56 -5.45
CA GLY A 59 -2.93 -15.95 -5.38
C GLY A 59 -2.74 -16.63 -4.02
N GLY A 60 -1.93 -16.06 -3.13
CA GLY A 60 -1.60 -16.67 -1.84
C GLY A 60 -2.22 -15.96 -0.64
N GLN A 61 -1.63 -16.20 0.53
CA GLN A 61 -2.03 -15.56 1.78
C GLN A 61 -1.32 -14.21 1.93
N SER A 62 -2.09 -13.18 2.29
CA SER A 62 -1.56 -11.85 2.62
C SER A 62 -1.43 -11.66 4.13
N VAL A 63 -0.52 -10.77 4.51
CA VAL A 63 -0.32 -10.32 5.90
C VAL A 63 -0.55 -8.82 6.01
N GLU A 64 -1.03 -8.36 7.16
CA GLU A 64 -1.25 -6.95 7.42
C GLU A 64 0.08 -6.24 7.70
N GLY A 65 0.42 -5.29 6.83
CA GLY A 65 1.65 -4.51 6.87
C GLY A 65 1.58 -3.36 7.86
N THR A 66 0.58 -2.50 7.76
CA THR A 66 0.33 -1.35 8.65
C THR A 66 -1.11 -0.87 8.51
N ASP A 67 -1.57 -0.05 9.45
CA ASP A 67 -2.92 0.52 9.48
C ASP A 67 -2.89 2.01 9.85
N GLY A 68 -4.04 2.68 9.66
CA GLY A 68 -4.25 4.09 10.01
C GLY A 68 -5.69 4.52 9.70
N ARG A 69 -6.00 5.81 9.86
CA ARG A 69 -7.28 6.36 9.39
C ARG A 69 -7.29 6.42 7.86
N THR A 70 -6.20 6.88 7.26
CA THR A 70 -6.01 6.92 5.80
C THR A 70 -4.65 6.36 5.40
N LEU A 71 -4.60 5.79 4.19
CA LEU A 71 -3.39 5.29 3.55
C LEU A 71 -3.37 5.76 2.10
N THR A 72 -2.22 6.24 1.62
CA THR A 72 -2.04 6.54 0.19
C THR A 72 -2.02 5.24 -0.63
N ARG A 73 -2.11 5.36 -1.96
CA ARG A 73 -1.80 4.22 -2.83
C ARG A 73 -0.40 3.69 -2.50
N PRO A 74 -0.21 2.37 -2.32
CA PRO A 74 1.10 1.81 -2.01
C PRO A 74 2.01 1.93 -3.23
N SER A 75 3.32 2.05 -2.99
CA SER A 75 4.36 2.04 -4.03
C SER A 75 5.45 1.04 -3.67
N TRP A 76 5.90 0.26 -4.65
CA TRP A 76 6.95 -0.74 -4.45
C TRP A 76 8.33 -0.14 -4.75
N ALA A 77 9.26 -0.34 -3.84
CA ALA A 77 10.68 -0.07 -4.05
C ALA A 77 11.36 -1.24 -4.80
N LEU A 78 12.63 -1.06 -5.16
CA LEU A 78 13.41 -2.06 -5.90
C LEU A 78 13.73 -3.31 -5.05
N ASP A 79 13.80 -3.15 -3.74
CA ASP A 79 14.10 -4.19 -2.75
C ASP A 79 12.85 -4.87 -2.19
N ASP A 80 11.74 -4.80 -2.93
CA ASP A 80 10.43 -5.33 -2.56
C ASP A 80 9.86 -4.76 -1.25
N ALA A 81 10.36 -3.63 -0.77
CA ALA A 81 9.70 -2.88 0.29
C ALA A 81 8.51 -2.09 -0.26
N VAL A 82 7.44 -2.02 0.52
CA VAL A 82 6.24 -1.22 0.21
C VAL A 82 6.31 0.10 0.96
N TRP A 83 6.07 1.19 0.25
CA TRP A 83 5.99 2.53 0.82
C TRP A 83 4.56 3.04 0.77
N VAL A 84 4.15 3.65 1.87
CA VAL A 84 2.82 4.26 2.04
C VAL A 84 2.93 5.47 2.96
N VAL A 85 2.07 6.45 2.78
CA VAL A 85 1.87 7.49 3.80
C VAL A 85 0.64 7.15 4.64
N VAL A 86 0.83 7.08 5.95
CA VAL A 86 -0.21 6.87 6.95
C VAL A 86 -0.66 8.23 7.48
N ASP A 87 -1.98 8.45 7.47
CA ASP A 87 -2.64 9.66 8.00
C ASP A 87 -2.09 10.97 7.43
N GLY A 88 -1.63 10.93 6.17
CA GLY A 88 -1.20 12.10 5.40
C GLY A 88 0.17 12.69 5.78
N ILE A 89 0.86 12.16 6.79
CA ILE A 89 2.16 12.71 7.24
C ILE A 89 3.21 11.66 7.56
N ASN A 90 2.81 10.45 7.96
CA ASN A 90 3.76 9.43 8.39
C ASN A 90 4.16 8.58 7.19
N VAL A 91 5.33 8.87 6.60
CA VAL A 91 5.90 8.01 5.56
C VAL A 91 6.43 6.73 6.23
N VAL A 92 5.91 5.58 5.81
CA VAL A 92 6.27 4.28 6.36
C VAL A 92 6.77 3.37 5.24
N ARG A 93 7.91 2.73 5.50
CA ARG A 93 8.43 1.62 4.70
C ARG A 93 8.08 0.30 5.39
N VAL A 94 7.40 -0.57 4.68
CA VAL A 94 7.00 -1.90 5.15
C VAL A 94 7.78 -2.95 4.39
N ILE A 95 8.42 -3.89 5.10
CA ILE A 95 9.17 -5.00 4.51
C ILE A 95 8.54 -6.30 5.00
N GLN A 96 8.34 -7.25 4.09
CA GLN A 96 7.98 -8.60 4.50
C GLN A 96 9.24 -9.36 4.94
N GLU A 97 9.34 -9.71 6.22
CA GLU A 97 10.50 -10.45 6.72
C GLU A 97 10.37 -11.93 6.36
N ALA A 98 11.22 -12.43 5.46
CA ALA A 98 11.14 -13.80 4.97
C ALA A 98 11.33 -14.87 6.07
N ALA A 99 12.03 -14.53 7.16
CA ALA A 99 12.33 -15.46 8.25
C ALA A 99 11.14 -15.67 9.21
N SER A 100 10.40 -14.60 9.53
CA SER A 100 9.27 -14.64 10.47
C SER A 100 7.91 -14.67 9.77
N GLY A 101 7.84 -14.27 8.50
CA GLY A 101 6.61 -14.04 7.76
C GLY A 101 5.86 -12.77 8.20
N GLN A 102 6.33 -12.08 9.25
CA GLN A 102 5.68 -10.89 9.78
C GLN A 102 6.24 -9.63 9.10
N PRO A 103 5.38 -8.66 8.73
CA PRO A 103 5.86 -7.39 8.21
C PRO A 103 6.57 -6.55 9.27
N ALA A 104 7.73 -6.00 8.92
CA ALA A 104 8.43 -4.97 9.67
C ALA A 104 8.00 -3.58 9.18
N ARG A 105 7.65 -2.68 10.10
CA ARG A 105 7.25 -1.29 9.84
C ARG A 105 8.40 -0.36 10.23
N ILE A 106 8.89 0.43 9.28
CA ILE A 106 10.01 1.34 9.49
C ILE A 106 9.53 2.77 9.19
N PRO A 107 9.36 3.62 10.22
CA PRO A 107 9.09 5.03 10.03
C PRO A 107 10.24 5.70 9.27
N VAL A 108 9.91 6.62 8.36
CA VAL A 108 10.89 7.36 7.58
C VAL A 108 10.87 8.82 8.02
N ASP A 109 12.06 9.36 8.32
CA ASP A 109 12.20 10.77 8.64
C ASP A 109 11.88 11.63 7.40
N SER A 110 10.79 12.38 7.50
CA SER A 110 10.28 13.29 6.47
C SER A 110 10.28 14.75 6.94
N ALA A 111 10.94 15.07 8.06
CA ALA A 111 10.86 16.40 8.67
C ALA A 111 11.30 17.53 7.72
N ALA A 112 12.38 17.32 6.96
CA ALA A 112 12.86 18.29 5.98
C ALA A 112 11.87 18.50 4.82
N LEU A 113 11.16 17.45 4.40
CA LEU A 113 10.12 17.52 3.37
C LEU A 113 8.94 18.35 3.89
N THR A 114 8.40 18.00 5.05
CA THR A 114 7.22 18.67 5.64
C THR A 114 7.50 20.12 6.00
N ALA A 115 8.73 20.44 6.42
CA ALA A 115 9.15 21.83 6.65
C ALA A 115 9.18 22.65 5.35
N ARG A 116 9.52 22.03 4.22
CA ARG A 116 9.58 22.69 2.92
C ARG A 116 8.22 22.76 2.22
N PHE A 117 7.42 21.72 2.36
CA PHE A 117 6.10 21.55 1.74
C PHE A 117 5.10 21.16 2.84
N PRO A 118 4.55 22.15 3.58
CA PRO A 118 3.54 21.88 4.59
C PRO A 118 2.25 21.40 3.92
N GLY A 119 1.54 20.46 4.55
CA GLY A 119 0.27 19.93 4.06
C GLY A 119 0.18 18.42 4.21
N VAL A 120 -0.97 17.86 3.83
CA VAL A 120 -1.20 16.40 3.83
C VAL A 120 -0.67 15.78 2.53
N ILE A 121 0.10 14.71 2.62
CA ILE A 121 0.54 13.92 1.47
C ILE A 121 -0.59 12.96 1.08
N SER A 122 -1.25 13.22 -0.04
CA SER A 122 -2.38 12.43 -0.54
C SER A 122 -2.00 11.33 -1.52
N GLU A 123 -0.84 11.47 -2.18
CA GLU A 123 -0.27 10.44 -3.06
C GLU A 123 1.25 10.38 -2.90
N LEU A 124 1.79 9.17 -2.99
CA LEU A 124 3.23 8.88 -2.98
C LEU A 124 3.54 7.85 -4.06
N GLN A 125 4.46 8.15 -4.96
CA GLN A 125 4.99 7.20 -5.92
C GLN A 125 6.51 7.24 -5.93
N LEU A 126 7.13 6.10 -5.64
CA LEU A 126 8.56 5.95 -5.78
C LEU A 126 8.94 5.71 -7.23
N SER A 127 10.07 6.28 -7.60
CA SER A 127 10.78 5.91 -8.81
C SER A 127 11.26 4.46 -8.75
N ARG A 128 11.41 3.87 -9.94
CA ARG A 128 11.83 2.48 -10.13
C ARG A 128 13.18 2.11 -9.49
N ASP A 129 14.06 3.08 -9.27
CA ASP A 129 15.38 2.93 -8.66
C ASP A 129 15.40 3.30 -7.16
N GLY A 130 14.27 3.77 -6.61
CA GLY A 130 14.15 4.16 -5.20
C GLY A 130 14.82 5.49 -4.84
N THR A 131 15.43 6.20 -5.80
CA THR A 131 16.21 7.43 -5.52
C THR A 131 15.38 8.71 -5.57
N ARG A 132 14.19 8.64 -6.17
CA ARG A 132 13.25 9.76 -6.32
C ARG A 132 11.85 9.34 -5.88
N ALA A 133 11.08 10.32 -5.44
CA ALA A 133 9.65 10.20 -5.18
C ALA A 133 8.90 11.34 -5.87
N ALA A 134 7.68 11.05 -6.33
CA ALA A 134 6.68 12.05 -6.67
C ALA A 134 5.59 12.02 -5.58
N MET A 135 5.15 13.21 -5.16
CA MET A 135 4.16 13.37 -4.11
C MET A 135 3.14 14.43 -4.49
N VAL A 136 1.89 14.25 -4.07
CA VAL A 136 0.86 15.28 -4.05
C VAL A 136 0.67 15.71 -2.61
N ILE A 137 0.78 17.03 -2.34
CA ILE A 137 0.72 17.61 -1.00
C ILE A 137 -0.35 18.70 -1.01
N ASP A 138 -1.30 18.63 -0.06
CA ASP A 138 -2.49 19.49 0.01
C ASP A 138 -3.36 19.45 -1.27
N GLY A 139 -3.46 18.27 -1.90
CA GLY A 139 -4.33 17.99 -3.06
C GLY A 139 -5.27 16.83 -2.83
#